data_AF-A0A1S3QZZ6-F1
#
_entry.id   AF-A0A1S3QZZ6-F1
#
_cell.length_a   1.000
_cell.length_b   1.000
_cell.length_c   1.000
_cell.angle_alpha   90.00
_cell.angle_beta   90.00
_cell.angle_gamma   90.00
#
_symmetry.space_group_name_H-M   'P 1'
#
loop_
_entity.id
_entity.type
_entity.pdbx_description
1 polymer ?
#
loop_
_entity_poly.entity_id
_entity_poly.type
_entity_poly.pdbx_seq_one_letter_code
_entity_poly.pdbx_strand_id
1 'polypeptide(L)'
;MIKPYGPMTFIQTDKPIYNPGQTVHFRVVTLDTNFSPVNQLYNIVELEDVNRNRIGQWVNTTSSGNILQLSHPLNSEAPVGSYTIVVWIGEEKIYHNFKVEKYVLPKFEIQMNLTDKISVVQEEYEVKVCA
;
A
#
# COMPACT_ATOMS: atom_id res chain seq x y z
N MET A 1 -3.37 -29.67 -17.41
CA MET A 1 -3.99 -29.12 -16.18
C MET A 1 -4.51 -27.73 -16.48
N ILE A 2 -5.80 -27.47 -16.28
CA ILE A 2 -6.38 -26.13 -16.41
C ILE A 2 -6.22 -25.45 -15.05
N LYS A 3 -5.52 -24.31 -14.99
CA LYS A 3 -5.51 -23.44 -13.81
C LYS A 3 -6.64 -22.41 -13.98
N PRO A 4 -7.74 -22.50 -13.22
CA PRO A 4 -8.77 -21.47 -13.27
C PRO A 4 -8.17 -20.15 -12.77
N TYR A 5 -8.52 -19.04 -13.41
CA TYR A 5 -8.16 -17.71 -12.92
C TYR A 5 -8.87 -17.48 -11.59
N GLY A 6 -8.11 -17.22 -10.53
CA GLY A 6 -8.64 -16.98 -9.19
C GLY A 6 -9.05 -15.52 -8.98
N PRO A 7 -9.89 -15.22 -7.97
CA PRO A 7 -10.13 -13.85 -7.53
C PRO A 7 -8.82 -13.12 -7.19
N MET A 8 -8.78 -11.81 -7.43
CA MET A 8 -7.63 -10.96 -7.13
C MET A 8 -7.91 -10.12 -5.89
N THR A 9 -6.95 -10.07 -4.97
CA THR A 9 -7.05 -9.27 -3.74
C THR A 9 -6.13 -8.06 -3.79
N PHE A 10 -6.68 -6.89 -3.45
CA PHE A 10 -5.97 -5.62 -3.43
C PHE A 10 -6.02 -5.03 -2.03
N ILE A 11 -4.90 -4.42 -1.61
CA ILE A 11 -4.79 -3.68 -0.36
C ILE A 11 -4.46 -2.23 -0.72
N GLN A 12 -5.13 -1.28 -0.07
CA GLN A 12 -4.90 0.15 -0.29
C GLN A 12 -4.88 0.89 1.04
N THR A 13 -3.86 1.70 1.25
CA THR A 13 -3.77 2.66 2.35
C THR A 13 -4.31 4.02 1.94
N ASP A 14 -4.84 4.81 2.89
CA ASP A 14 -5.32 6.17 2.60
C ASP A 14 -4.19 7.13 2.22
N LYS A 15 -2.96 6.85 2.69
CA LYS A 15 -1.73 7.58 2.34
C LYS A 15 -0.59 6.60 2.06
N PRO A 16 0.40 6.97 1.22
CA PRO A 16 1.62 6.19 1.05
C PRO A 16 2.65 6.42 2.17
N ILE A 17 2.56 7.57 2.87
CA ILE A 17 3.49 7.99 3.93
C ILE A 17 2.67 8.47 5.13
N TYR A 18 3.04 8.00 6.32
CA TYR A 18 2.47 8.41 7.60
C TYR A 18 3.53 9.02 8.50
N ASN A 19 3.13 10.02 9.28
CA ASN A 19 3.94 10.48 10.40
C ASN A 19 3.79 9.52 11.59
N PRO A 20 4.81 9.36 12.46
CA PRO A 20 4.64 8.73 13.76
C PRO A 20 3.46 9.33 14.53
N GLY A 21 2.70 8.51 15.25
CA GLY A 21 1.48 8.92 15.96
C GLY A 21 0.21 9.01 15.12
N GLN A 22 0.29 8.88 13.79
CA GLN A 22 -0.91 8.85 12.93
C GLN A 22 -1.59 7.48 12.94
N THR A 23 -2.89 7.49 12.64
CA THR A 23 -3.63 6.26 12.34
C THR A 23 -3.47 5.89 10.87
N VAL A 24 -3.07 4.64 10.63
CA VAL A 24 -3.07 4.02 9.31
C VAL A 24 -4.48 3.54 9.01
N HIS A 25 -5.11 4.07 7.96
CA HIS A 25 -6.38 3.55 7.46
C HIS A 25 -6.11 2.77 6.18
N PHE A 26 -6.67 1.56 6.08
CA PHE A 26 -6.48 0.74 4.91
C PHE A 26 -7.71 -0.10 4.59
N ARG A 27 -7.79 -0.53 3.34
CA ARG A 27 -8.88 -1.30 2.78
C ARG A 27 -8.34 -2.54 2.10
N VAL A 28 -9.10 -3.62 2.20
CA VAL A 28 -8.84 -4.88 1.50
C VAL A 28 -10.09 -5.23 0.68
N VAL A 29 -9.90 -5.51 -0.60
CA VAL A 29 -10.99 -5.89 -1.51
C VAL A 29 -10.55 -7.08 -2.35
N THR A 30 -11.45 -8.03 -2.55
CA THR A 30 -11.25 -9.19 -3.43
C THR A 30 -12.27 -9.14 -4.55
N LEU A 31 -11.80 -9.21 -5.79
CA LEU A 31 -12.60 -9.11 -7.00
C LEU A 31 -12.52 -10.41 -7.80
N ASP A 32 -13.64 -10.85 -8.37
CA ASP A 32 -13.67 -11.99 -9.29
C ASP A 32 -13.13 -11.62 -10.70
N THR A 33 -13.19 -12.56 -11.63
CA THR A 33 -12.74 -12.34 -13.03
C THR A 33 -13.56 -11.32 -13.80
N ASN A 34 -14.75 -10.96 -13.30
CA ASN A 34 -15.61 -9.93 -13.87
C ASN A 34 -15.46 -8.59 -13.12
N PHE A 35 -14.44 -8.46 -12.27
CA PHE A 35 -14.21 -7.31 -11.39
C PHE A 35 -15.38 -7.02 -10.42
N SER A 36 -16.18 -8.05 -10.11
CA SER A 36 -17.25 -7.93 -9.12
C SER A 36 -16.71 -8.25 -7.72
N PRO A 37 -17.09 -7.49 -6.66
CA PRO A 37 -16.68 -7.78 -5.30
C PRO A 37 -17.12 -9.16 -4.83
N VAL A 38 -16.20 -9.89 -4.20
CA VAL A 38 -16.46 -11.20 -3.59
C VAL A 38 -16.46 -11.06 -2.08
N ASN A 39 -17.40 -11.74 -1.41
CA ASN A 39 -17.38 -11.86 0.04
C ASN A 39 -16.26 -12.81 0.48
N GLN A 40 -15.05 -12.27 0.62
CA GLN A 40 -13.85 -13.02 0.93
C GLN A 40 -13.67 -13.12 2.46
N LEU A 41 -13.37 -14.32 2.94
CA LEU A 41 -12.83 -14.54 4.28
C LEU A 41 -11.32 -14.37 4.24
N TYR A 42 -10.81 -13.43 5.01
CA TYR A 42 -9.38 -13.24 5.24
C TYR A 42 -9.01 -13.93 6.55
N ASN A 43 -8.21 -14.99 6.48
CA ASN A 43 -7.83 -15.80 7.65
C ASN A 43 -7.12 -14.94 8.70
N ILE A 44 -6.13 -14.17 8.24
CA ILE A 44 -5.34 -13.25 9.06
C ILE A 44 -5.06 -12.01 8.21
N VAL A 45 -5.32 -10.84 8.78
CA VAL A 45 -4.75 -9.57 8.32
C VAL A 45 -3.79 -9.12 9.41
N GLU A 46 -2.57 -8.77 9.04
CA GLU A 46 -1.54 -8.33 9.98
C GLU A 46 -0.84 -7.08 9.48
N LEU A 47 -0.36 -6.28 10.44
CA LEU A 47 0.47 -5.12 10.18
C LEU A 47 1.82 -5.34 10.86
N GLU A 48 2.87 -5.33 10.07
CA GLU A 48 4.25 -5.53 10.48
C GLU A 48 5.02 -4.20 10.51
N ASP A 49 5.82 -4.02 11.56
CA ASP A 49 6.74 -2.89 11.69
C ASP A 49 8.02 -3.06 10.85
N VAL A 50 8.93 -2.09 10.94
CA VAL A 50 10.22 -2.08 10.22
C VAL A 50 11.11 -3.29 10.50
N ASN A 51 10.92 -3.95 11.65
CA ASN A 51 11.67 -5.12 12.09
C ASN A 51 10.90 -6.42 11.85
N ARG A 52 9.76 -6.36 11.13
CA ARG A 52 8.82 -7.47 10.91
C ARG A 52 8.16 -7.98 12.19
N ASN A 53 8.06 -7.15 13.21
CA ASN A 53 7.22 -7.46 14.37
C ASN A 53 5.76 -7.21 14.00
N ARG A 54 4.89 -8.17 14.31
CA ARG A 54 3.44 -8.00 14.17
C ARG A 54 2.92 -7.01 15.23
N ILE A 55 2.49 -5.83 14.81
CA ILE A 55 1.95 -4.77 15.68
C ILE A 55 0.43 -4.61 15.57
N GLY A 56 -0.20 -5.15 14.51
CA GLY A 56 -1.65 -5.25 14.37
C GLY A 56 -2.08 -6.61 13.84
N GLN A 57 -3.24 -7.10 14.28
CA GLN A 57 -3.80 -8.39 13.83
C GLN A 57 -5.33 -8.39 13.84
N TRP A 58 -5.93 -8.91 12.76
CA TRP A 58 -7.35 -9.20 12.65
C TRP A 58 -7.52 -10.63 12.13
N VAL A 59 -8.36 -11.43 12.78
CA VAL A 59 -8.50 -12.87 12.51
C VAL A 59 -9.90 -13.16 11.97
N ASN A 60 -9.99 -14.01 10.95
CA ASN A 60 -11.24 -14.48 10.34
C ASN A 60 -12.21 -13.33 10.03
N THR A 61 -11.69 -12.27 9.39
CA THR A 61 -12.49 -11.10 9.03
C THR A 61 -12.98 -11.22 7.59
N THR A 62 -14.17 -10.69 7.29
CA THR A 62 -14.77 -10.76 5.95
C THR A 62 -14.99 -9.37 5.37
N SER A 63 -15.02 -9.26 4.05
CA SER A 63 -15.39 -8.00 3.37
C SER A 63 -16.88 -7.65 3.51
N SER A 64 -17.69 -8.51 4.15
CA SER A 64 -19.14 -8.37 4.35
C SER A 64 -19.89 -7.99 3.07
N GLY A 65 -19.46 -8.54 1.93
CA GLY A 65 -20.05 -8.31 0.61
C GLY A 65 -19.57 -7.05 -0.12
N ASN A 66 -18.69 -6.23 0.47
CA ASN A 66 -18.14 -5.03 -0.16
C ASN A 66 -16.62 -4.97 0.03
N ILE A 67 -16.16 -4.10 0.93
CA ILE A 67 -14.75 -3.76 1.14
C ILE A 67 -14.49 -3.86 2.64
N LEU A 68 -13.47 -4.63 3.01
CA LEU A 68 -12.99 -4.66 4.38
C LEU A 68 -12.25 -3.35 4.65
N GLN A 69 -12.62 -2.63 5.71
CA GLN A 69 -11.95 -1.41 6.15
C GLN A 69 -11.39 -1.60 7.55
N LEU A 70 -10.11 -1.33 7.72
CA LEU A 70 -9.40 -1.51 8.99
C LEU A 70 -8.53 -0.28 9.27
N SER A 71 -8.14 -0.14 10.54
CA SER A 71 -7.28 0.95 10.96
C SER A 71 -6.38 0.56 12.13
N HIS A 72 -5.19 1.14 12.19
CA HIS A 72 -4.24 0.91 13.26
C HIS A 72 -3.57 2.22 13.71
N PRO A 73 -3.69 2.64 14.98
CA PRO A 73 -2.97 3.80 15.49
C PRO A 73 -1.49 3.48 15.67
N LEU A 74 -0.60 4.23 15.00
CA LEU A 74 0.84 4.13 15.24
C LEU A 74 1.20 4.84 16.54
N ASN A 75 2.21 4.32 17.25
CA ASN A 75 2.81 5.01 18.39
C ASN A 75 3.45 6.35 17.94
N SER A 76 3.42 7.39 18.78
CA SER A 76 4.15 8.65 18.55
C SER A 76 5.66 8.46 18.39
N GLU A 77 6.20 7.38 18.94
CA GLU A 77 7.61 6.97 18.83
C GLU A 77 7.82 5.82 17.83
N ALA A 78 6.84 5.56 16.96
CA ALA A 78 6.95 4.51 15.94
C ALA A 78 8.25 4.66 15.11
N PRO A 79 9.05 3.59 14.96
CA PRO A 79 10.27 3.63 14.16
C PRO A 79 10.00 4.10 12.73
N VAL A 80 10.86 4.96 12.20
CA VAL A 80 10.78 5.37 10.79
C VAL A 80 11.27 4.24 9.89
N GLY A 81 10.59 4.03 8.77
CA GLY A 81 10.94 2.99 7.80
C GLY A 81 9.74 2.45 7.03
N SER A 82 9.93 1.29 6.40
CA SER A 82 8.88 0.60 5.64
C SER A 82 8.10 -0.34 6.55
N TYR A 83 6.78 -0.23 6.50
CA TYR A 83 5.83 -1.09 7.20
C TYR A 83 5.06 -1.90 6.16
N THR A 84 4.57 -3.07 6.57
CA THR A 84 3.92 -4.01 5.65
C THR A 84 2.56 -4.41 6.20
N ILE A 85 1.53 -4.36 5.36
CA ILE A 85 0.26 -5.03 5.61
C ILE A 85 0.31 -6.36 4.88
N VAL A 86 0.04 -7.46 5.60
CA VAL A 86 -0.02 -8.81 5.03
C VAL A 86 -1.43 -9.36 5.21
N VAL A 87 -2.01 -9.85 4.12
CA VAL A 87 -3.34 -10.48 4.11
C VAL A 87 -3.17 -11.95 3.73
N TRP A 88 -3.70 -12.83 4.56
CA TRP A 88 -3.67 -14.27 4.39
C TRP A 88 -5.04 -14.79 3.94
N ILE A 89 -5.04 -15.53 2.83
CA ILE A 89 -6.21 -16.22 2.28
C ILE A 89 -5.81 -17.68 2.04
N GLY A 90 -6.17 -18.57 2.95
CA GLY A 90 -5.63 -19.92 3.00
C GLY A 90 -4.11 -19.89 3.12
N GLU A 91 -3.42 -20.40 2.11
CA GLU A 91 -1.95 -20.41 2.02
C GLU A 91 -1.40 -19.18 1.25
N GLU A 92 -2.26 -18.40 0.60
CA GLU A 92 -1.86 -17.23 -0.18
C GLU A 92 -1.61 -16.02 0.72
N LYS A 93 -0.57 -15.26 0.40
CA LYS A 93 -0.22 -14.00 1.07
C LYS A 93 -0.18 -12.86 0.08
N ILE A 94 -0.88 -11.78 0.41
CA ILE A 94 -0.86 -10.52 -0.33
C ILE A 94 -0.19 -9.47 0.55
N TYR A 95 0.71 -8.69 -0.03
CA TYR A 95 1.52 -7.70 0.67
C TYR A 95 1.25 -6.30 0.16
N HIS A 96 1.25 -5.31 1.04
CA HIS A 96 1.22 -3.90 0.68
C HIS A 96 2.11 -3.11 1.63
N ASN A 97 3.00 -2.30 1.06
CA ASN A 97 3.97 -1.54 1.82
C ASN A 97 3.53 -0.08 1.93
N PHE A 98 3.80 0.53 3.08
CA PHE A 98 3.70 1.97 3.28
C PHE A 98 4.88 2.47 4.10
N LYS A 99 5.15 3.77 4.06
CA LYS A 99 6.28 4.37 4.76
C LYS A 99 5.82 5.09 6.02
N VAL A 100 6.58 4.97 7.10
CA VAL A 100 6.49 5.86 8.26
C VAL A 100 7.72 6.75 8.26
N GLU A 101 7.52 8.05 8.16
CA GLU A 101 8.58 9.05 8.09
C GLU A 101 8.09 10.37 8.66
N LYS A 102 8.99 11.14 9.27
CA LYS A 102 8.67 12.51 9.72
C LYS A 102 8.64 13.44 8.51
N TYR A 103 7.46 13.91 8.13
CA TYR A 103 7.29 14.84 7.03
C TYR A 103 6.28 15.96 7.38
N VAL A 104 6.51 17.11 6.77
CA VAL A 104 5.52 18.20 6.69
C VAL A 104 4.98 18.26 5.27
N LEU A 105 3.69 18.56 5.12
CA LEU A 105 3.06 18.60 3.79
C LEU A 105 3.67 19.75 2.97
N PRO A 106 4.31 19.46 1.82
CA PRO A 106 4.79 20.51 0.93
C PRO A 106 3.62 21.38 0.45
N LYS A 107 3.83 22.69 0.36
CA LYS A 107 2.80 23.64 -0.09
C LYS A 107 2.79 23.86 -1.60
N PHE A 108 3.81 23.39 -2.29
CA PHE A 108 4.01 23.52 -3.72
C PHE A 108 4.68 22.23 -4.23
N GLU A 109 4.56 21.98 -5.52
CA GLU A 109 5.18 20.86 -6.22
C GLU A 109 6.18 21.43 -7.24
N ILE A 110 7.35 20.81 -7.36
CA ILE A 110 8.30 21.16 -8.41
C ILE A 110 8.09 20.19 -9.58
N GLN A 111 7.73 20.73 -10.74
CA GLN A 111 7.59 19.97 -11.96
C GLN A 111 8.86 20.10 -12.81
N MET A 112 9.52 18.98 -13.04
CA MET A 112 10.66 18.89 -13.96
C MET A 112 10.20 18.27 -15.27
N ASN A 113 10.30 19.01 -16.36
CA ASN A 113 10.00 18.52 -17.70
C ASN A 113 11.33 18.27 -18.44
N LEU A 114 11.65 16.99 -18.56
CA LEU A 114 12.81 16.45 -19.27
C LEU A 114 12.35 15.25 -20.11
N THR A 115 13.11 14.92 -21.15
CA THR A 115 12.82 13.74 -21.96
C THR A 115 13.29 12.47 -21.24
N ASP A 116 12.49 11.40 -21.32
CA ASP A 116 12.84 10.09 -20.73
C ASP A 116 14.13 9.48 -21.31
N LYS A 117 14.53 9.95 -22.50
CA LYS A 117 15.70 9.47 -23.23
C LYS A 117 16.46 10.65 -23.81
N ILE A 118 17.78 10.49 -23.87
CA ILE A 118 18.72 11.40 -24.54
C ILE A 118 19.65 10.57 -25.44
N SER A 119 20.20 11.20 -26.48
CA SER A 119 21.15 10.54 -27.39
C SER A 119 22.58 10.62 -26.85
N VAL A 120 23.38 9.57 -27.04
CA VAL A 120 24.80 9.55 -26.65
C VAL A 120 25.63 10.60 -27.39
N VAL A 121 25.20 10.98 -28.59
CA VAL A 121 25.89 11.97 -29.45
C VAL A 121 25.44 13.40 -29.15
N GLN A 122 24.44 13.57 -28.28
CA GLN A 122 23.88 14.87 -27.96
C GLN A 122 24.70 15.52 -26.85
N GLU A 123 25.37 16.64 -27.15
CA GLU A 123 26.23 17.36 -26.21
C GLU A 123 25.43 18.12 -25.14
N GLU A 124 24.23 18.61 -25.49
CA GLU A 124 23.37 19.39 -24.60
C GLU A 124 21.89 19.00 -24.73
N TYR A 125 21.14 19.08 -23.64
CA TYR A 125 19.68 18.88 -23.61
C TYR A 125 19.00 19.89 -22.69
N GLU A 126 17.80 20.33 -23.09
CA GLU A 126 17.01 21.29 -22.33
C GLU A 126 16.23 20.60 -21.20
N VAL A 127 16.24 21.21 -20.00
CA VAL A 127 15.39 20.81 -18.87
C VAL A 127 14.60 22.03 -18.43
N LYS A 128 13.27 21.89 -18.33
CA LYS A 128 12.39 22.96 -17.84
C LYS A 128 11.94 22.64 -16.42
N VAL A 129 12.06 23.62 -15.53
CA VAL A 129 11.68 23.50 -14.12
C VAL A 129 10.60 24.53 -13.81
N CYS A 130 9.47 24.08 -13.27
CA CYS A 130 8.35 24.91 -12.82
C CYS A 130 8.07 24.62 -11.33
N ALA A 131 7.54 25.60 -10.60
CA ALA A 131 7.12 25.49 -9.20
C ALA A 131 5.78 26.20 -8.98
#